data_AF-A0A1A0IXV1-F1
#
_entry.id   AF-A0A1A0IXV1-F1
#
_cell.length_a   1.000
_cell.length_b   1.000
_cell.length_c   1.000
_cell.angle_alpha   90.00
_cell.angle_beta   90.00
_cell.angle_gamma   90.00
#
_symmetry.space_group_name_H-M   'P 1'
#
loop_
_entity.id
_entity.type
_entity.pdbx_description
1 polymer ?
#
loop_
_entity_poly.entity_id
_entity_poly.type
_entity_poly.pdbx_seq_one_letter_code
_entity_poly.pdbx_strand_id
1 'polypeptide(L)'
;MPPVDNYLVCASQRSGSTLLVESLAETGVAGTPEEFFQYFPATSQAPQPREWFADVDDPAIIEALDELDDGVVDTRTSAQWRDDVFAAGRSSNGVWGGKLMWNQTPLLISRTRTGSGSLRTAIRTLFGDDPLYVHVYREDVVPQAVSMWRAVQTRVWRHDGDAAEDSAVYNAEGIAHLAEILLAQEKSWREWFAEEGIEPLDIEFGELTKDPSGTTARVLSALGQDPALAPPPPLKPQSNARSKEWVERYRDDAVRNGYPQ
;
A
#
# COMPACT_ATOMS: atom_id res chain seq x y z
N MET A 1 22.05 -22.67 -6.62
CA MET A 1 21.86 -21.26 -7.00
C MET A 1 21.98 -20.44 -5.73
N PRO A 2 22.54 -19.21 -5.76
CA PRO A 2 22.35 -18.30 -4.64
C PRO A 2 20.83 -18.15 -4.37
N PRO A 3 20.43 -17.78 -3.13
CA PRO A 3 19.04 -17.45 -2.85
C PRO A 3 18.58 -16.38 -3.86
N VAL A 4 17.38 -16.53 -4.38
CA VAL A 4 16.76 -15.49 -5.20
C VAL A 4 16.31 -14.40 -4.23
N ASP A 5 16.87 -13.20 -4.36
CA ASP A 5 16.52 -12.06 -3.51
C ASP A 5 15.09 -11.61 -3.86
N ASN A 6 14.11 -12.03 -3.05
CA ASN A 6 12.73 -11.54 -3.13
C ASN A 6 12.54 -10.44 -2.11
N TYR A 7 11.71 -9.45 -2.38
CA TYR A 7 11.33 -8.43 -1.38
C TYR A 7 9.84 -8.19 -1.33
N LEU A 8 9.39 -7.73 -0.17
CA LEU A 8 8.01 -7.33 0.07
C LEU A 8 7.98 -5.96 0.72
N VAL A 9 7.33 -5.00 0.05
CA VAL A 9 7.06 -3.67 0.61
C VAL A 9 5.83 -3.76 1.50
N CYS A 10 6.04 -3.74 2.81
CA CYS A 10 5.02 -3.65 3.85
C CYS A 10 4.66 -2.18 4.09
N ALA A 11 3.39 -1.82 3.94
CA ALA A 11 2.96 -0.42 4.05
C ALA A 11 1.49 -0.27 4.41
N SER A 12 1.01 0.98 4.40
CA SER A 12 -0.42 1.35 4.37
C SER A 12 -0.76 2.14 3.10
N GLN A 13 -2.04 2.30 2.77
CA GLN A 13 -2.47 3.05 1.58
C GLN A 13 -1.99 4.51 1.64
N ARG A 14 -1.52 5.06 0.52
CA ARG A 14 -1.03 6.46 0.40
C ARG A 14 0.18 6.82 1.28
N SER A 15 0.94 5.84 1.75
CA SER A 15 2.20 5.99 2.50
C SER A 15 3.40 6.41 1.65
N GLY A 16 3.30 6.40 0.33
CA GLY A 16 4.42 6.59 -0.60
C GLY A 16 5.01 5.28 -1.13
N SER A 17 4.57 4.13 -0.64
CA SER A 17 5.00 2.81 -1.13
C SER A 17 4.88 2.65 -2.65
N THR A 18 3.86 3.26 -3.28
CA THR A 18 3.71 3.29 -4.76
C THR A 18 4.88 4.00 -5.45
N LEU A 19 5.33 5.15 -4.94
CA LEU A 19 6.48 5.89 -5.49
C LEU A 19 7.75 5.04 -5.43
N LEU A 20 7.95 4.30 -4.35
CA LEU A 20 9.10 3.41 -4.20
C LEU A 20 9.04 2.24 -5.20
N VAL A 21 7.90 1.54 -5.29
CA VAL A 21 7.79 0.37 -6.17
C VAL A 21 7.83 0.71 -7.65
N GLU A 22 7.30 1.88 -8.06
CA GLU A 22 7.43 2.39 -9.43
C GLU A 22 8.91 2.63 -9.77
N SER A 23 9.64 3.33 -8.91
CA SER A 23 11.08 3.56 -9.07
C SER A 23 11.88 2.25 -9.12
N LEU A 24 11.52 1.24 -8.30
CA LEU A 24 12.14 -0.09 -8.34
C LEU A 24 11.81 -0.84 -9.64
N ALA A 25 10.57 -0.80 -10.10
CA ALA A 25 10.16 -1.44 -11.36
C ALA A 25 10.92 -0.85 -12.57
N GLU A 26 11.13 0.47 -12.59
CA GLU A 26 11.86 1.17 -13.66
C GLU A 26 13.33 0.70 -13.81
N THR A 27 13.92 0.12 -12.76
CA THR A 27 15.29 -0.42 -12.81
C THR A 27 15.40 -1.66 -13.71
N GLY A 28 14.30 -2.37 -13.95
CA GLY A 28 14.26 -3.64 -14.67
C GLY A 28 14.93 -4.82 -13.96
N VAL A 29 15.47 -4.61 -12.75
CA VAL A 29 16.21 -5.63 -11.98
C VAL A 29 15.58 -5.92 -10.60
N ALA A 30 14.57 -5.16 -10.18
CA ALA A 30 13.91 -5.31 -8.88
C ALA A 30 12.46 -5.81 -9.02
N GLY A 31 12.23 -6.79 -9.89
CA GLY A 31 10.90 -7.37 -10.12
C GLY A 31 9.93 -6.42 -10.83
N THR A 32 8.65 -6.80 -10.79
CA THR A 32 7.51 -5.98 -11.28
C THR A 32 6.52 -5.82 -10.12
N PRO A 33 6.89 -5.04 -9.09
CA PRO A 33 6.12 -4.96 -7.85
C PRO A 33 4.71 -4.37 -8.04
N GLU A 34 3.70 -5.15 -7.66
CA GLU A 34 2.30 -4.74 -7.62
C GLU A 34 1.63 -5.15 -6.29
N GLU A 35 0.41 -4.69 -6.05
CA GLU A 35 -0.43 -5.10 -4.92
C GLU A 35 -1.19 -6.40 -5.23
N PHE A 36 -0.46 -7.51 -5.32
CA PHE A 36 -1.02 -8.82 -5.69
C PHE A 36 -2.07 -9.36 -4.70
N PHE A 37 -2.05 -8.87 -3.46
CA PHE A 37 -2.82 -9.40 -2.33
C PHE A 37 -4.10 -8.60 -2.04
N GLN A 38 -4.42 -7.59 -2.84
CA GLN A 38 -5.55 -6.68 -2.58
C GLN A 38 -6.93 -7.25 -2.98
N TYR A 39 -6.96 -8.27 -3.83
CA TYR A 39 -8.20 -8.69 -4.48
C TYR A 39 -9.02 -9.65 -3.61
N PHE A 40 -10.27 -9.28 -3.32
CA PHE A 40 -11.20 -10.15 -2.62
C PHE A 40 -11.56 -11.37 -3.47
N PRO A 41 -11.49 -12.61 -2.94
CA PRO A 41 -11.86 -13.81 -3.70
C PRO A 41 -13.30 -13.81 -4.19
N ALA A 42 -14.21 -13.13 -3.50
CA ALA A 42 -15.62 -13.08 -3.85
C ALA A 42 -15.92 -12.18 -5.07
N THR A 43 -15.11 -11.15 -5.30
CA THR A 43 -15.37 -10.11 -6.31
C THR A 43 -14.27 -9.97 -7.35
N SER A 44 -13.08 -10.53 -7.10
CA SER A 44 -11.85 -10.29 -7.88
C SER A 44 -11.49 -8.81 -8.00
N GLN A 45 -11.98 -7.99 -7.08
CA GLN A 45 -11.74 -6.54 -7.03
C GLN A 45 -10.97 -6.17 -5.77
N ALA A 46 -10.24 -5.06 -5.86
CA ALA A 46 -9.69 -4.38 -4.70
C ALA A 46 -10.83 -3.78 -3.84
N PRO A 47 -10.58 -3.40 -2.58
CA PRO A 47 -11.59 -2.78 -1.74
C PRO A 47 -12.19 -1.52 -2.40
N GLN A 48 -13.50 -1.55 -2.60
CA GLN A 48 -14.31 -0.48 -3.16
C GLN A 48 -14.62 0.61 -2.12
N PRO A 49 -15.08 1.80 -2.56
CA PRO A 49 -15.28 2.93 -1.66
C PRO A 49 -16.11 2.63 -0.42
N ARG A 50 -17.30 2.02 -0.59
CA ARG A 50 -18.18 1.69 0.54
C ARG A 50 -17.67 0.55 1.42
N GLU A 51 -16.74 -0.28 0.94
CA GLU A 51 -16.14 -1.35 1.74
C GLU A 51 -15.15 -0.80 2.78
N TRP A 52 -14.57 0.38 2.54
CA TRP A 52 -13.75 1.09 3.54
C TRP A 52 -14.57 1.72 4.66
N PHE A 53 -15.88 1.87 4.47
CA PHE A 53 -16.83 2.55 5.36
C PHE A 53 -18.01 1.65 5.72
N ALA A 54 -17.81 0.32 5.69
CA ALA A 54 -18.89 -0.66 5.88
C ALA A 54 -19.52 -0.60 7.29
N ASP A 55 -18.83 -0.01 8.25
CA ASP A 55 -19.21 0.21 9.65
C ASP A 55 -19.66 1.65 9.94
N VAL A 56 -19.81 2.50 8.91
CA VAL A 56 -20.20 3.90 9.03
C VAL A 56 -21.61 4.12 8.48
N ASP A 57 -22.49 4.68 9.30
CA ASP A 57 -23.90 4.92 8.95
C ASP A 57 -24.21 6.39 8.57
N ASP A 58 -23.23 7.29 8.57
CA ASP A 58 -23.44 8.71 8.20
C ASP A 58 -23.84 8.84 6.71
N PRO A 59 -25.08 9.30 6.41
CA PRO A 59 -25.54 9.47 5.03
C PRO A 59 -24.64 10.40 4.21
N ALA A 60 -24.06 11.43 4.82
CA ALA A 60 -23.19 12.37 4.10
C ALA A 60 -21.87 11.73 3.64
N ILE A 61 -21.39 10.72 4.37
CA ILE A 61 -20.23 9.91 3.96
C ILE A 61 -20.66 8.95 2.86
N ILE A 62 -21.75 8.20 3.06
CA ILE A 62 -22.18 7.17 2.11
C ILE A 62 -22.60 7.75 0.76
N GLU A 63 -23.26 8.92 0.73
CA GLU A 63 -23.63 9.61 -0.50
C GLU A 63 -22.43 10.13 -1.30
N ALA A 64 -21.29 10.37 -0.64
CA ALA A 64 -20.04 10.78 -1.28
C ALA A 64 -19.28 9.60 -1.93
N LEU A 65 -19.72 8.36 -1.70
CA LEU A 65 -19.04 7.15 -2.16
C LEU A 65 -19.86 6.43 -3.22
N ASP A 66 -19.21 6.12 -4.34
CA ASP A 66 -19.81 5.33 -5.41
C ASP A 66 -20.41 4.02 -4.89
N GLU A 67 -21.47 3.57 -5.55
CA GLU A 67 -22.10 2.28 -5.26
C GLU A 67 -21.14 1.11 -5.49
N LEU A 68 -21.45 -0.02 -4.87
CA LEU A 68 -20.69 -1.25 -5.05
C LEU A 68 -20.96 -1.82 -6.43
N ASP A 69 -19.90 -2.03 -7.20
CA ASP A 69 -19.96 -2.81 -8.43
C ASP A 69 -20.00 -4.29 -8.08
N ASP A 70 -20.77 -5.06 -8.86
CA ASP A 70 -20.69 -6.50 -8.82
C ASP A 70 -19.32 -6.98 -9.28
N GLY A 71 -18.78 -7.96 -8.58
CA GLY A 71 -17.54 -8.62 -8.93
C GLY A 71 -17.72 -10.00 -9.52
N VAL A 72 -16.60 -10.65 -9.84
CA VAL A 72 -16.57 -12.05 -10.28
C VAL A 72 -15.81 -12.88 -9.26
N VAL A 73 -16.37 -14.03 -8.88
CA VAL A 73 -15.69 -14.96 -7.97
C VAL A 73 -14.39 -15.46 -8.60
N ASP A 74 -13.28 -15.33 -7.89
CA ASP A 74 -12.01 -15.90 -8.31
C ASP A 74 -12.05 -17.43 -8.13
N THR A 75 -12.02 -18.14 -9.25
CA THR A 75 -12.10 -19.61 -9.29
C THR A 75 -10.74 -20.29 -9.27
N ARG A 76 -9.63 -19.53 -9.21
CA ARG A 76 -8.29 -20.11 -9.16
C ARG A 76 -8.08 -20.88 -7.88
N THR A 77 -7.44 -22.04 -7.99
CA THR A 77 -6.89 -22.74 -6.83
C THR A 77 -5.75 -21.93 -6.20
N SER A 78 -5.43 -22.19 -4.93
CA SER A 78 -4.29 -21.55 -4.25
C SER A 78 -2.96 -21.76 -4.99
N ALA A 79 -2.78 -22.91 -5.67
CA ALA A 79 -1.60 -23.18 -6.47
C ALA A 79 -1.54 -22.29 -7.72
N GLN A 80 -2.63 -22.23 -8.50
CA GLN A 80 -2.72 -21.37 -9.69
C GLN A 80 -2.52 -19.89 -9.34
N TRP A 81 -3.22 -19.40 -8.31
CA TRP A 81 -3.06 -18.02 -7.84
C TRP A 81 -1.60 -17.73 -7.45
N ARG A 82 -0.94 -18.64 -6.73
CA ARG A 82 0.46 -18.47 -6.35
C ARG A 82 1.37 -18.42 -7.57
N ASP A 83 1.18 -19.32 -8.52
CA ASP A 83 1.99 -19.36 -9.74
C ASP A 83 1.82 -18.08 -10.57
N ASP A 84 0.59 -17.55 -10.67
CA ASP A 84 0.31 -16.26 -11.32
C ASP A 84 1.03 -15.10 -10.62
N VAL A 85 0.95 -15.01 -9.28
CA VAL A 85 1.61 -13.96 -8.48
C VAL A 85 3.13 -14.01 -8.66
N PHE A 86 3.72 -15.20 -8.69
CA PHE A 86 5.15 -15.37 -8.92
C PHE A 86 5.59 -15.01 -10.32
N ALA A 87 4.79 -15.37 -11.33
CA ALA A 87 5.07 -15.02 -12.72
C ALA A 87 4.98 -13.50 -12.94
N ALA A 88 3.98 -12.86 -12.34
CA ALA A 88 3.73 -11.43 -12.53
C ALA A 88 4.79 -10.54 -11.85
N GLY A 89 5.25 -10.89 -10.65
CA GLY A 89 6.18 -10.03 -9.89
C GLY A 89 7.67 -10.23 -10.18
N ARG A 90 8.05 -11.15 -11.07
CA ARG A 90 9.46 -11.47 -11.38
C ARG A 90 10.03 -10.67 -12.55
N SER A 91 11.24 -10.15 -12.39
CA SER A 91 12.07 -9.64 -13.48
C SER A 91 12.94 -10.74 -14.10
N SER A 92 13.58 -10.44 -15.24
CA SER A 92 14.37 -11.42 -16.01
C SER A 92 15.62 -11.95 -15.28
N ASN A 93 16.14 -11.20 -14.30
CA ASN A 93 17.23 -11.62 -13.42
C ASN A 93 16.76 -12.52 -12.26
N GLY A 94 15.47 -12.84 -12.17
CA GLY A 94 14.89 -13.75 -11.19
C GLY A 94 14.36 -13.10 -9.91
N VAL A 95 14.72 -11.84 -9.62
CA VAL A 95 14.20 -11.09 -8.47
C VAL A 95 12.69 -10.95 -8.55
N TRP A 96 11.99 -11.24 -7.45
CA TRP A 96 10.56 -10.96 -7.30
C TRP A 96 10.35 -9.76 -6.38
N GLY A 97 9.44 -8.87 -6.75
CA GLY A 97 9.00 -7.76 -5.92
C GLY A 97 7.49 -7.72 -5.81
N GLY A 98 6.99 -7.20 -4.68
CA GLY A 98 5.56 -6.97 -4.49
C GLY A 98 5.29 -6.09 -3.28
N LYS A 99 4.03 -5.69 -3.14
CA LYS A 99 3.56 -4.82 -2.06
C LYS A 99 2.43 -5.48 -1.30
N LEU A 100 2.46 -5.34 0.03
CA LEU A 100 1.45 -5.85 0.94
C LEU A 100 1.06 -4.76 1.93
N MET A 101 -0.24 -4.45 1.95
CA MET A 101 -0.83 -3.56 2.95
C MET A 101 -1.34 -4.35 4.14
N TRP A 102 -1.37 -3.78 5.34
CA TRP A 102 -1.74 -4.54 6.54
C TRP A 102 -3.15 -5.15 6.43
N ASN A 103 -4.11 -4.37 5.90
CA ASN A 103 -5.49 -4.84 5.70
C ASN A 103 -5.61 -6.02 4.71
N GLN A 104 -4.58 -6.30 3.93
CA GLN A 104 -4.53 -7.41 2.96
C GLN A 104 -3.94 -8.69 3.56
N THR A 105 -3.34 -8.62 4.75
CA THR A 105 -2.69 -9.79 5.40
C THR A 105 -3.65 -10.97 5.63
N PRO A 106 -4.93 -10.79 6.01
CA PRO A 106 -5.85 -11.93 6.15
C PRO A 106 -6.17 -12.59 4.80
N LEU A 107 -6.19 -11.82 3.71
CA LEU A 107 -6.40 -12.35 2.36
C LEU A 107 -5.23 -13.24 1.93
N LEU A 108 -3.99 -12.78 2.20
CA LEU A 108 -2.80 -13.58 1.94
C LEU A 108 -2.83 -14.90 2.72
N ILE A 109 -3.08 -14.87 4.04
CA ILE A 109 -3.16 -16.06 4.89
C ILE A 109 -4.23 -17.05 4.38
N SER A 110 -5.39 -16.52 4.00
CA SER A 110 -6.48 -17.34 3.45
C SER A 110 -6.10 -17.97 2.10
N ARG A 111 -5.51 -17.18 1.19
CA ARG A 111 -5.09 -17.64 -0.15
C ARG A 111 -4.02 -18.72 -0.09
N THR A 112 -3.06 -18.62 0.83
CA THR A 112 -2.02 -19.64 1.04
C THR A 112 -2.51 -20.86 1.80
N ARG A 113 -3.75 -20.85 2.30
CA ARG A 113 -4.36 -21.92 3.13
C ARG A 113 -3.50 -22.25 4.36
N THR A 114 -2.91 -21.23 4.96
CA THR A 114 -2.01 -21.38 6.09
C THR A 114 -2.81 -21.69 7.35
N GLY A 115 -2.86 -22.98 7.74
CA GLY A 115 -3.67 -23.46 8.85
C GLY A 115 -3.32 -22.89 10.22
N SER A 116 -2.10 -22.35 10.41
CA SER A 116 -1.69 -21.68 11.64
C SER A 116 -2.25 -20.26 11.78
N GLY A 117 -2.76 -19.66 10.69
CA GLY A 117 -3.11 -18.24 10.66
C GLY A 117 -1.91 -17.28 10.69
N SER A 118 -0.67 -17.77 10.69
CA SER A 118 0.54 -16.93 10.76
C SER A 118 0.83 -16.26 9.43
N LEU A 119 0.96 -14.94 9.45
CA LEU A 119 1.36 -14.13 8.29
C LEU A 119 2.76 -14.52 7.78
N ARG A 120 3.74 -14.69 8.67
CA ARG A 120 5.09 -15.09 8.27
C ARG A 120 5.11 -16.47 7.61
N THR A 121 4.31 -17.40 8.13
CA THR A 121 4.15 -18.73 7.51
C THR A 121 3.52 -18.62 6.12
N ALA A 122 2.52 -17.75 5.93
CA ALA A 122 1.93 -17.50 4.62
C ALA A 122 2.95 -16.91 3.63
N ILE A 123 3.75 -15.94 4.06
CA ILE A 123 4.82 -15.33 3.26
C ILE A 123 5.88 -16.37 2.88
N ARG A 124 6.37 -17.18 3.82
CA ARG A 124 7.32 -18.27 3.55
C ARG A 124 6.72 -19.37 2.67
N THR A 125 5.41 -19.59 2.71
CA THR A 125 4.73 -20.53 1.79
C THR A 125 4.80 -20.05 0.34
N LEU A 126 4.85 -18.72 0.12
CA LEU A 126 5.15 -18.17 -1.19
C LEU A 126 6.63 -18.36 -1.52
N PHE A 127 7.53 -17.74 -0.74
CA PHE A 127 8.92 -17.53 -1.15
C PHE A 127 9.89 -18.66 -0.80
N GLY A 128 9.49 -19.60 0.05
CA GLY A 128 10.34 -20.64 0.62
C GLY A 128 11.16 -20.19 1.83
N ASP A 129 11.43 -18.89 1.95
CA ASP A 129 12.09 -18.25 3.09
C ASP A 129 11.53 -16.82 3.30
N ASP A 130 12.05 -16.10 4.29
CA ASP A 130 11.72 -14.68 4.47
C ASP A 130 12.28 -13.84 3.30
N PRO A 131 11.46 -12.98 2.68
CA PRO A 131 11.96 -11.99 1.73
C PRO A 131 12.68 -10.85 2.48
N LEU A 132 13.36 -9.98 1.75
CA LEU A 132 13.71 -8.66 2.27
C LEU A 132 12.42 -7.89 2.57
N TYR A 133 12.18 -7.61 3.85
CA TYR A 133 11.08 -6.74 4.27
C TYR A 133 11.51 -5.29 4.12
N VAL A 134 10.75 -4.52 3.36
CA VAL A 134 10.90 -3.07 3.24
C VAL A 134 9.66 -2.44 3.84
N HIS A 135 9.81 -1.63 4.88
CA HIS A 135 8.67 -1.02 5.55
C HIS A 135 8.58 0.46 5.18
N VAL A 136 7.51 0.83 4.48
CA VAL A 136 7.25 2.21 4.07
C VAL A 136 6.13 2.79 4.90
N TYR A 137 6.46 3.78 5.72
CA TYR A 137 5.52 4.42 6.63
C TYR A 137 5.54 5.94 6.47
N ARG A 138 4.52 6.57 7.03
CA ARG A 138 4.37 8.03 7.02
C ARG A 138 3.96 8.47 8.42
N GLU A 139 4.80 9.29 9.04
CA GLU A 139 4.63 9.69 10.44
C GLU A 139 3.42 10.63 10.62
N ASP A 140 3.22 11.58 9.70
CA ASP A 140 2.07 12.51 9.70
C ASP A 140 0.88 11.87 8.97
N VAL A 141 -0.04 11.29 9.73
CA VAL A 141 -1.20 10.55 9.19
C VAL A 141 -2.23 11.49 8.56
N VAL A 142 -2.33 12.75 8.97
CA VAL A 142 -3.37 13.66 8.47
C VAL A 142 -3.30 13.86 6.95
N PRO A 143 -2.16 14.28 6.36
CA PRO A 143 -2.01 14.32 4.91
C PRO A 143 -2.25 12.98 4.21
N GLN A 144 -1.97 11.86 4.88
CA GLN A 144 -2.24 10.53 4.35
C GLN A 144 -3.74 10.24 4.28
N ALA A 145 -4.47 10.48 5.37
CA ALA A 145 -5.90 10.28 5.49
C ALA A 145 -6.68 11.20 4.54
N VAL A 146 -6.33 12.49 4.47
CA VAL A 146 -6.88 13.43 3.49
C VAL A 146 -6.64 12.94 2.07
N SER A 147 -5.43 12.44 1.80
CA SER A 147 -5.09 11.92 0.49
C SER A 147 -5.83 10.62 0.16
N MET A 148 -6.10 9.78 1.15
CA MET A 148 -6.88 8.56 1.00
C MET A 148 -8.34 8.92 0.74
N TRP A 149 -8.95 9.77 1.57
CA TRP A 149 -10.33 10.24 1.43
C TRP A 149 -10.65 10.76 0.01
N ARG A 150 -9.74 11.51 -0.59
CA ARG A 150 -9.86 11.97 -1.99
C ARG A 150 -9.79 10.82 -3.00
N ALA A 151 -8.87 9.88 -2.80
CA ALA A 151 -8.69 8.74 -3.69
C ALA A 151 -9.90 7.80 -3.63
N VAL A 152 -10.50 7.60 -2.44
CA VAL A 152 -11.68 6.73 -2.29
C VAL A 152 -12.88 7.30 -3.03
N GLN A 153 -13.11 8.61 -2.97
CA GLN A 153 -14.23 9.27 -3.68
C GLN A 153 -14.07 9.32 -5.19
N THR A 154 -12.85 9.58 -5.67
CA THR A 154 -12.59 9.72 -7.11
C THR A 154 -12.29 8.40 -7.80
N ARG A 155 -12.09 7.32 -7.04
CA ARG A 155 -11.48 6.05 -7.48
C ARG A 155 -10.12 6.21 -8.17
N VAL A 156 -9.49 7.37 -8.06
CA VAL A 156 -8.18 7.68 -8.63
C VAL A 156 -7.11 7.45 -7.57
N TRP A 157 -6.49 6.26 -7.65
CA TRP A 157 -5.40 5.85 -6.76
C TRP A 157 -4.01 6.22 -7.32
N ARG A 158 -3.89 6.33 -8.66
CA ARG A 158 -2.72 6.78 -9.43
C ARG A 158 -3.09 8.00 -10.27
N HIS A 159 -2.18 8.95 -10.46
CA HIS A 159 -2.41 10.13 -11.31
C HIS A 159 -2.06 9.84 -12.76
N ASP A 160 -2.82 8.96 -13.41
CA ASP A 160 -2.65 8.63 -14.82
C ASP A 160 -3.43 9.64 -15.68
N GLY A 161 -2.86 10.83 -15.84
CA GLY A 161 -3.13 11.75 -16.96
C GLY A 161 -4.58 11.91 -17.44
N ASP A 162 -5.43 12.54 -16.64
CA ASP A 162 -6.30 13.68 -17.00
C ASP A 162 -6.93 14.09 -15.66
N ALA A 163 -6.89 15.38 -15.33
CA ALA A 163 -7.52 15.86 -14.12
C ALA A 163 -9.04 15.74 -14.31
N ALA A 164 -9.62 14.58 -13.99
CA ALA A 164 -11.03 14.48 -13.69
C ALA A 164 -11.36 15.64 -12.73
N GLU A 165 -12.45 16.37 -13.01
CA GLU A 165 -12.94 17.38 -12.07
C GLU A 165 -12.96 16.73 -10.68
N ASP A 166 -12.17 17.30 -9.76
CA ASP A 166 -11.99 16.77 -8.42
C ASP A 166 -13.33 16.95 -7.69
N SER A 167 -14.23 15.98 -7.87
CA SER A 167 -15.59 15.98 -7.31
C SER A 167 -15.58 15.66 -5.82
N ALA A 168 -14.43 15.26 -5.28
CA ALA A 168 -14.27 14.91 -3.88
C ALA A 168 -14.74 16.06 -2.98
N VAL A 169 -15.54 15.73 -1.97
CA VAL A 169 -16.04 16.66 -0.97
C VAL A 169 -15.32 16.46 0.36
N TYR A 170 -15.12 17.55 1.11
CA TYR A 170 -14.51 17.46 2.43
C TYR A 170 -15.52 16.88 3.43
N ASN A 171 -15.10 15.90 4.22
CA ASN A 171 -15.86 15.40 5.38
C ASN A 171 -14.86 15.06 6.49
N ALA A 172 -14.95 15.73 7.63
CA ALA A 172 -14.00 15.56 8.73
C ALA A 172 -14.10 14.17 9.37
N GLU A 173 -15.32 13.65 9.55
CA GLU A 173 -15.56 12.33 10.12
C GLU A 173 -15.07 11.22 9.17
N GLY A 174 -15.30 11.36 7.87
CA GLY A 174 -14.78 10.44 6.86
C GLY A 174 -13.25 10.40 6.81
N ILE A 175 -12.59 11.55 6.98
CA ILE A 175 -11.12 11.63 7.10
C ILE A 175 -10.66 11.01 8.42
N ALA A 176 -11.37 11.25 9.53
CA ALA A 176 -11.03 10.68 10.84
C ALA A 176 -11.10 9.16 10.85
N HIS A 177 -12.17 8.59 10.28
CA HIS A 177 -12.33 7.14 10.11
C HIS A 177 -11.14 6.52 9.38
N LEU A 178 -10.71 7.12 8.27
CA LEU A 178 -9.55 6.65 7.52
C LEU A 178 -8.23 6.84 8.30
N ALA A 179 -8.10 7.92 9.07
CA ALA A 179 -6.93 8.13 9.92
C ALA A 179 -6.82 7.03 11.00
N GLU A 180 -7.94 6.62 11.62
CA GLU A 180 -7.96 5.51 12.58
C GLU A 180 -7.53 4.19 11.94
N ILE A 181 -8.06 3.88 10.75
CA ILE A 181 -7.67 2.70 9.98
C ILE A 181 -6.15 2.72 9.68
N LEU A 182 -5.62 3.85 9.21
CA LEU A 182 -4.21 3.98 8.84
C LEU A 182 -3.28 3.83 10.06
N LEU A 183 -3.63 4.46 11.19
CA LEU A 183 -2.89 4.32 12.45
C LEU A 183 -2.92 2.88 12.96
N ALA A 184 -4.08 2.21 12.89
CA ALA A 184 -4.21 0.81 13.29
C ALA A 184 -3.36 -0.11 12.41
N GLN A 185 -3.32 0.12 11.09
CA GLN A 185 -2.46 -0.63 10.18
C GLN A 185 -0.98 -0.45 10.50
N GLU A 186 -0.52 0.79 10.70
CA GLU A 186 0.88 1.09 11.06
C GLU A 186 1.29 0.44 12.38
N LYS A 187 0.44 0.57 13.41
CA LYS A 187 0.66 -0.08 14.71
C LYS A 187 0.82 -1.58 14.54
N SER A 188 -0.05 -2.20 13.77
CA SER A 188 -0.06 -3.65 13.59
C SER A 188 1.17 -4.16 12.83
N TRP A 189 1.69 -3.40 11.85
CA TRP A 189 2.97 -3.72 11.22
C TRP A 189 4.11 -3.77 12.24
N ARG A 190 4.22 -2.73 13.07
CA ARG A 190 5.29 -2.62 14.08
C ARG A 190 5.20 -3.72 15.13
N GLU A 191 4.00 -4.02 15.61
CA GLU A 191 3.76 -5.12 16.55
C GLU A 191 4.17 -6.46 15.91
N TRP A 192 3.73 -6.73 14.68
CA TRP A 192 4.07 -7.96 13.97
C TRP A 192 5.58 -8.13 13.73
N PHE A 193 6.28 -7.07 13.30
CA PHE A 193 7.74 -7.13 13.15
C PHE A 193 8.45 -7.43 14.47
N ALA A 194 8.02 -6.79 15.57
CA ALA A 194 8.60 -7.03 16.89
C ALA A 194 8.32 -8.45 17.40
N GLU A 195 7.10 -8.95 17.24
CA GLU A 195 6.69 -10.30 17.65
C GLU A 195 7.45 -11.39 16.88
N GLU A 196 7.69 -11.19 15.59
CA GLU A 196 8.42 -12.13 14.73
C GLU A 196 9.95 -11.95 14.77
N GLY A 197 10.45 -10.91 15.45
CA GLY A 197 11.88 -10.56 15.47
C GLY A 197 12.43 -10.22 14.08
N ILE A 198 11.63 -9.51 13.28
CA ILE A 198 11.98 -9.05 11.93
C ILE A 198 12.49 -7.62 12.02
N GLU A 199 13.66 -7.36 11.43
CA GLU A 199 14.20 -6.00 11.23
C GLU A 199 13.98 -5.60 9.76
N PRO A 200 12.92 -4.81 9.45
CA PRO A 200 12.70 -4.35 8.09
C PRO A 200 13.66 -3.23 7.70
N LEU A 201 13.87 -3.05 6.40
CA LEU A 201 14.44 -1.81 5.86
C LEU A 201 13.39 -0.70 5.95
N ASP A 202 13.44 0.10 7.00
CA ASP A 202 12.54 1.24 7.22
C ASP A 202 12.83 2.40 6.25
N ILE A 203 11.77 2.93 5.67
CA ILE A 203 11.75 4.07 4.76
C ILE A 203 10.59 4.97 5.16
N GLU A 204 10.90 6.17 5.64
CA GLU A 204 9.89 7.18 5.96
C GLU A 204 9.50 7.97 4.68
N PHE A 205 8.24 8.34 4.56
CA PHE A 205 7.70 9.07 3.40
C PHE A 205 8.43 10.38 3.07
N GLY A 206 8.74 11.19 4.07
CA GLY A 206 9.54 12.41 3.93
C GLY A 206 10.95 12.15 3.42
N GLU A 207 11.61 11.07 3.86
CA GLU A 207 12.89 10.62 3.27
C GLU A 207 12.70 10.25 1.79
N LEU A 208 11.74 9.36 1.50
CA LEU A 208 11.46 8.86 0.16
C LEU A 208 11.13 9.99 -0.83
N THR A 209 10.36 10.98 -0.40
CA THR A 209 9.98 12.11 -1.27
C THR A 209 11.11 13.11 -1.47
N LYS A 210 12.02 13.24 -0.50
CA LYS A 210 13.19 14.13 -0.59
C LYS A 210 14.28 13.54 -1.47
N ASP A 211 14.52 12.23 -1.38
CA ASP A 211 15.51 11.52 -2.18
C ASP A 211 14.99 10.16 -2.68
N PRO A 212 14.09 10.16 -3.69
CA PRO A 212 13.57 8.93 -4.27
C PRO A 212 14.67 8.02 -4.80
N SER A 213 15.64 8.58 -5.53
CA SER A 213 16.76 7.84 -6.13
C SER A 213 17.65 7.19 -5.07
N GLY A 214 18.04 7.94 -4.02
CA GLY A 214 18.85 7.41 -2.93
C GLY A 214 18.11 6.31 -2.16
N THR A 215 16.81 6.47 -1.95
CA THR A 215 15.97 5.46 -1.30
C THR A 215 15.87 4.18 -2.13
N THR A 216 15.66 4.30 -3.45
CA THR A 216 15.68 3.16 -4.37
C THR A 216 17.04 2.47 -4.41
N ALA A 217 18.14 3.23 -4.43
CA ALA A 217 19.50 2.70 -4.38
C ALA A 217 19.78 1.90 -3.09
N ARG A 218 19.24 2.33 -1.94
CA ARG A 218 19.33 1.58 -0.68
C ARG A 218 18.65 0.22 -0.78
N VAL A 219 17.45 0.15 -1.37
CA VAL A 219 16.73 -1.12 -1.58
C VAL A 219 17.47 -2.02 -2.57
N LEU A 220 17.97 -1.48 -3.68
CA LEU A 220 18.78 -2.23 -4.65
C LEU A 220 20.02 -2.85 -4.01
N SER A 221 20.72 -2.08 -3.17
CA SER A 221 21.89 -2.56 -2.43
C SER A 221 21.54 -3.71 -1.49
N ALA A 222 20.41 -3.62 -0.80
CA ALA A 222 19.91 -4.69 0.08
C ALA A 222 19.48 -5.95 -0.70
N LEU A 223 19.08 -5.79 -1.95
CA LEU A 223 18.77 -6.86 -2.91
C LEU A 223 20.01 -7.40 -3.66
N GLY A 224 21.22 -6.95 -3.32
CA GLY A 224 22.44 -7.33 -4.02
C GLY A 224 22.51 -6.86 -5.49
N GLN A 225 21.68 -5.90 -5.88
CA GLN A 225 21.67 -5.29 -7.21
C GLN A 225 22.55 -4.02 -7.24
N ASP A 226 22.86 -3.54 -8.45
CA ASP A 226 23.65 -2.32 -8.63
C ASP A 226 22.84 -1.06 -8.22
N PRO A 227 23.22 -0.33 -7.15
CA PRO A 227 22.51 0.88 -6.74
C PRO A 227 22.56 2.02 -7.78
N ALA A 228 23.52 2.00 -8.70
CA ALA A 228 23.61 3.01 -9.77
C ALA A 228 22.48 2.91 -10.80
N LEU A 229 21.70 1.82 -10.78
CA LEU A 229 20.51 1.64 -11.61
C LEU A 229 19.28 2.39 -11.09
N ALA A 230 19.34 3.00 -9.90
CA ALA A 230 18.24 3.81 -9.39
C ALA A 230 17.93 4.98 -10.35
N PRO A 231 16.69 5.12 -10.82
CA PRO A 231 16.33 6.17 -11.77
C PRO A 231 16.42 7.55 -11.10
N PRO A 232 16.58 8.63 -11.88
CA PRO A 232 16.46 9.99 -11.36
C PRO A 232 15.06 10.22 -10.78
N PRO A 233 14.90 11.18 -9.85
CA PRO A 233 13.60 11.42 -9.23
C PRO A 233 12.56 11.80 -10.29
N PRO A 234 11.31 11.34 -10.16
CA PRO A 234 10.27 11.65 -11.13
C PRO A 234 10.05 13.16 -11.19
N LEU A 235 9.78 13.66 -12.41
CA LEU A 235 9.84 15.10 -12.71
C LEU A 235 8.80 15.98 -11.98
N LYS A 236 7.84 15.42 -11.22
CA LYS A 236 6.87 16.24 -10.48
C LYS A 236 6.27 15.54 -9.24
N PRO A 237 6.44 16.14 -8.06
CA PRO A 237 5.40 16.16 -7.04
C PRO A 237 4.56 17.43 -7.25
N GLN A 238 3.37 17.31 -7.84
CA GLN A 238 2.41 18.42 -7.84
C GLN A 238 1.71 18.48 -6.48
N SER A 239 2.05 19.47 -5.67
CA SER A 239 1.28 19.74 -4.46
C SER A 239 -0.10 20.27 -4.85
N ASN A 240 -1.17 19.53 -4.56
CA ASN A 240 -2.53 19.99 -4.80
C ASN A 240 -2.92 20.99 -3.69
N ALA A 241 -3.20 22.24 -4.07
CA ALA A 241 -3.57 23.29 -3.11
C ALA A 241 -4.77 22.90 -2.23
N ARG A 242 -5.71 22.15 -2.80
CA ARG A 242 -6.90 21.65 -2.08
C ARG A 242 -6.55 20.61 -1.01
N SER A 243 -5.57 19.74 -1.26
CA SER A 243 -5.09 18.82 -0.21
C SER A 243 -4.47 19.56 0.96
N LYS A 244 -3.76 20.67 0.71
CA LYS A 244 -3.19 21.49 1.80
C LYS A 244 -4.30 22.15 2.61
N GLU A 245 -5.29 22.74 1.93
CA GLU A 245 -6.47 23.32 2.57
C GLU A 245 -7.20 22.30 3.45
N TRP A 246 -7.44 21.08 2.94
CA TRP A 246 -8.14 20.03 3.71
C TRP A 246 -7.32 19.52 4.90
N VAL A 247 -5.99 19.48 4.79
CA VAL A 247 -5.12 19.14 5.93
C VAL A 247 -5.23 20.19 7.02
N GLU A 248 -5.17 21.47 6.67
CA GLU A 248 -5.31 22.57 7.63
C GLU A 248 -6.69 22.55 8.29
N ARG A 249 -7.75 22.43 7.48
CA ARG A 249 -9.14 22.36 7.96
C ARG A 249 -9.37 21.15 8.87
N TYR A 250 -8.85 19.98 8.49
CA TYR A 250 -8.99 18.77 9.30
C TYR A 250 -8.28 18.89 10.64
N ARG A 251 -7.10 19.52 10.70
CA ARG A 251 -6.40 19.71 11.98
C ARG A 251 -7.23 20.55 12.96
N ASP A 252 -7.89 21.59 12.48
CA ASP A 252 -8.80 22.40 13.31
C ASP A 252 -10.00 21.58 13.79
N ASP A 253 -10.61 20.79 12.90
CA ASP A 253 -11.73 19.91 13.24
C ASP A 253 -11.31 18.77 14.19
N ALA A 254 -10.10 18.24 14.05
CA ALA A 254 -9.56 17.18 14.90
C ALA A 254 -9.34 17.66 16.33
N VAL A 255 -8.80 18.86 16.51
CA VAL A 255 -8.68 19.48 17.84
C VAL A 255 -10.06 19.72 18.46
N ARG A 256 -11.04 20.19 17.67
CA ARG A 256 -12.38 20.50 18.17
C ARG A 256 -13.17 19.26 18.58
N ASN A 257 -13.06 18.18 17.80
CA ASN A 257 -13.90 17.00 17.92
C ASN A 257 -13.18 15.79 18.55
N GLY A 258 -11.87 15.88 18.81
CA GLY A 258 -11.07 14.79 19.36
C GLY A 258 -10.73 13.70 18.35
N TYR A 259 -10.63 14.04 17.06
CA TYR A 259 -10.22 13.09 16.02
C TYR A 259 -8.70 12.83 16.03
N PRO A 260 -8.24 11.73 15.40
CA PRO A 260 -6.82 11.44 15.28
C PRO A 260 -6.01 12.54 14.59
N GLN A 261 -4.72 12.61 14.90
CA GLN A 261 -3.75 13.54 14.31
C GLN A 261 -2.48 12.80 13.91
#